data_AF-A0A3L7SNE6-F1
#
_entry.id   AF-A0A3L7SNE6-F1
#
_cell.length_a   1.000
_cell.length_b   1.000
_cell.length_c   1.000
_cell.angle_alpha   90.00
_cell.angle_beta   90.00
_cell.angle_gamma   90.00
#
_symmetry.space_group_name_H-M   'P 1'
#
loop_
_entity.id
_entity.type
_entity.pdbx_description
1 polymer ?
#
loop_
_entity_poly.entity_id
_entity_poly.type
_entity_poly.pdbx_seq_one_letter_code
_entity_poly.pdbx_strand_id
1 'polypeptide(L)' 'MSTVDPSVAEQQRRYREFLDLMPLMISIAGLPASDIGKYYTEEQMETRIFALRHAYKMARQFAREQIAR' A
#
# COMPACT_ATOMS: atom_id res chain seq x y z
N MET A 1 20.45 -16.71 22.38
CA MET A 1 20.37 -15.77 21.24
C MET A 1 19.30 -16.31 20.30
N SER A 2 18.06 -15.80 20.37
CA SER A 2 16.99 -16.30 19.50
C SER A 2 17.30 -15.90 18.06
N THR A 3 17.68 -16.86 17.24
CA THR A 3 17.87 -16.68 15.81
C THR A 3 16.51 -16.34 15.22
N VAL A 4 16.30 -15.08 14.83
CA VAL A 4 15.06 -14.67 14.18
C VAL A 4 14.88 -15.53 12.93
N ASP A 5 13.73 -16.20 12.84
CA ASP A 5 13.34 -16.99 11.68
C ASP A 5 13.46 -16.10 10.42
N PRO A 6 14.25 -16.50 9.41
CA PRO A 6 14.43 -15.73 8.17
C PRO A 6 13.11 -15.36 7.49
N SER A 7 12.06 -16.18 7.63
CA SER A 7 10.74 -15.89 7.08
C SER A 7 10.06 -14.69 7.76
N VAL A 8 10.24 -14.55 9.07
CA VAL A 8 9.74 -13.42 9.87
C VAL A 8 10.50 -12.14 9.51
N ALA A 9 11.81 -12.23 9.33
CA ALA A 9 12.63 -11.09 8.91
C ALA A 9 12.23 -10.58 7.51
N GLU A 10 11.97 -11.48 6.57
CA GLU A 10 11.49 -11.14 5.22
C GLU A 10 10.11 -10.48 5.27
N GLN A 11 9.17 -11.03 6.05
CA GLN A 11 7.85 -10.46 6.22
C GLN A 11 7.90 -9.04 6.80
N GLN A 12 8.75 -8.81 7.81
CA GLN A 12 8.97 -7.48 8.39
C GLN A 12 9.61 -6.50 7.40
N ARG A 13 10.50 -6.97 6.52
CA ARG A 13 11.06 -6.14 5.44
C ARG A 13 9.97 -5.70 4.47
N ARG A 14 9.18 -6.65 3.95
CA ARG A 14 8.08 -6.36 3.00
C ARG A 14 7.00 -5.47 3.62
N TYR A 15 6.73 -5.62 4.91
CA TYR A 15 5.81 -4.75 5.64
C TYR A 15 6.31 -3.30 5.69
N ARG A 16 7.59 -3.08 6.02
CA ARG A 16 8.20 -1.74 6.01
C ARG A 16 8.17 -1.11 4.61
N GLU A 17 8.58 -1.87 3.58
CA GLU A 17 8.50 -1.42 2.18
C GLU A 17 7.08 -0.99 1.78
N PHE A 18 6.05 -1.73 2.24
CA PHE A 18 4.66 -1.37 1.99
C PHE A 18 4.24 -0.06 2.68
N LEU A 19 4.63 0.13 3.94
CA LEU A 19 4.36 1.37 4.68
C LEU A 19 5.04 2.57 4.04
N ASP A 20 6.30 2.43 3.64
CA ASP A 20 7.08 3.51 3.02
C ASP A 20 6.49 3.93 1.66
N LEU A 21 5.87 2.99 0.92
CA LEU A 21 5.20 3.28 -0.35
C LEU A 21 3.77 3.84 -0.18
N MET A 22 3.19 3.79 1.01
CA MET A 22 1.80 4.17 1.26
C MET A 22 1.47 5.63 0.87
N PRO A 23 2.32 6.64 1.17
CA PRO A 23 2.02 8.02 0.78
C PRO A 23 1.90 8.20 -0.74
N LEU A 24 2.80 7.58 -1.52
CA LEU A 24 2.75 7.60 -2.97
C LEU A 24 1.54 6.83 -3.50
N MET A 25 1.25 5.66 -2.92
CA MET A 25 0.09 4.84 -3.26
C MET A 25 -1.22 5.60 -3.09
N ILE A 26 -1.44 6.26 -1.95
CA ILE A 26 -2.65 7.06 -1.68
C ILE A 26 -2.75 8.23 -2.67
N SER A 27 -1.63 8.89 -2.96
CA SER A 27 -1.58 10.01 -3.90
C SER A 27 -1.94 9.59 -5.34
N ILE A 28 -1.46 8.42 -5.78
CA ILE A 28 -1.81 7.86 -7.10
C ILE A 28 -3.27 7.39 -7.13
N ALA A 29 -3.77 6.78 -6.06
CA ALA A 29 -5.13 6.25 -6.00
C ALA A 29 -6.20 7.34 -6.12
N GLY A 30 -5.88 8.58 -5.71
CA GLY A 30 -6.75 9.74 -5.88
C GLY A 30 -8.12 9.61 -5.20
N LEU A 31 -8.23 8.75 -4.17
CA LEU A 31 -9.50 8.49 -3.51
C LEU A 31 -9.93 9.70 -2.67
N PRO A 32 -11.20 10.11 -2.73
CA PRO A 32 -11.70 11.17 -1.87
C PRO A 32 -11.64 10.75 -0.40
N ALA A 33 -11.45 11.72 0.47
CA ALA A 33 -11.59 11.53 1.92
C ALA A 33 -13.02 11.08 2.26
N SER A 34 -13.15 10.37 3.38
CA SER A 34 -14.46 9.96 3.88
C SER A 34 -15.21 11.15 4.46
N ASP A 35 -16.48 11.28 4.10
CA ASP A 35 -17.39 12.26 4.70
C ASP A 35 -17.59 11.92 6.18
N ILE A 36 -17.56 12.96 7.03
CA ILE A 36 -17.77 12.81 8.47
C ILE A 36 -19.17 12.21 8.72
N GLY A 37 -19.22 11.16 9.52
CA GLY A 37 -20.46 10.51 9.93
C GLY A 37 -21.11 9.61 8.87
N LYS A 38 -20.47 9.41 7.70
CA LYS A 38 -20.94 8.46 6.68
C LYS A 38 -20.08 7.20 6.66
N TYR A 39 -20.75 6.06 6.58
CA TYR A 39 -20.10 4.76 6.36
C TYR A 39 -20.21 4.39 4.88
N TYR A 40 -19.21 3.69 4.38
CA TYR A 40 -19.27 3.09 3.06
C TYR A 40 -20.05 1.79 3.09
N THR A 41 -20.77 1.52 2.01
CA THR A 41 -21.27 0.17 1.71
C THR A 41 -20.11 -0.75 1.34
N GLU A 42 -20.35 -2.06 1.33
CA GLU A 42 -19.38 -3.05 0.88
C GLU A 42 -18.87 -2.77 -0.53
N GLU A 43 -19.77 -2.54 -1.49
CA GLU A 43 -19.44 -2.19 -2.88
C GLU A 43 -18.55 -0.92 -2.99
N GLN A 44 -18.84 0.10 -2.18
CA GLN A 44 -18.03 1.31 -2.13
C GLN A 44 -16.63 1.02 -1.57
N MET A 45 -16.52 0.19 -0.54
CA MET A 45 -15.23 -0.25 0.00
C MET A 45 -14.45 -1.08 -1.03
N GLU A 46 -15.10 -1.99 -1.75
CA GLU A 46 -14.48 -2.80 -2.80
C GLU A 46 -13.92 -1.93 -3.93
N THR A 47 -14.69 -0.94 -4.39
CA THR A 47 -14.23 0.04 -5.39
C THR A 47 -12.97 0.77 -4.93
N ARG A 48 -12.94 1.20 -3.65
CA ARG A 48 -11.76 1.85 -3.06
C ARG A 48 -10.57 0.89 -2.97
N ILE A 49 -10.77 -0.35 -2.55
CA ILE A 49 -9.73 -1.38 -2.50
C ILE A 49 -9.17 -1.65 -3.90
N PHE A 50 -10.04 -1.71 -4.92
CA PHE A 50 -9.63 -1.89 -6.31
C PHE A 50 -8.65 -0.79 -6.74
N ALA A 51 -9.00 0.49 -6.52
CA ALA A 51 -8.12 1.61 -6.81
C ALA A 51 -6.77 1.52 -6.08
N LEU A 52 -6.79 1.18 -4.78
CA LEU A 52 -5.56 1.01 -3.98
C LEU A 52 -4.67 -0.11 -4.50
N ARG A 53 -5.24 -1.25 -4.93
CA ARG A 53 -4.45 -2.36 -5.51
C ARG A 53 -3.73 -1.95 -6.79
N HIS A 54 -4.38 -1.18 -7.65
CA HIS A 54 -3.77 -0.65 -8.87
C HIS A 54 -2.69 0.38 -8.55
N ALA A 55 -2.99 1.33 -7.65
CA ALA A 55 -2.03 2.33 -7.22
C ALA A 55 -0.79 1.72 -6.57
N TYR A 56 -0.92 0.65 -5.78
CA TYR A 56 0.23 -0.05 -5.20
C TYR A 56 1.16 -0.65 -6.26
N LYS A 57 0.58 -1.28 -7.30
CA LYS A 57 1.38 -1.82 -8.42
C LYS A 57 2.17 -0.72 -9.12
N MET A 58 1.51 0.42 -9.39
CA MET A 58 2.14 1.58 -10.03
C MET A 58 3.22 2.22 -9.15
N ALA A 59 2.94 2.46 -7.86
CA ALA A 59 3.90 3.01 -6.91
C ALA A 59 5.15 2.13 -6.79
N ARG A 60 4.97 0.81 -6.69
CA ARG A 60 6.08 -0.13 -6.60
C ARG A 60 6.89 -0.19 -7.89
N GLN A 61 6.25 -0.15 -9.05
CA GLN A 61 6.95 -0.07 -10.34
C GLN A 61 7.77 1.22 -10.42
N PHE A 62 7.15 2.36 -10.16
CA PHE A 62 7.81 3.66 -10.18
C PHE A 62 9.01 3.73 -9.22
N ALA A 63 8.85 3.30 -7.97
CA ALA A 63 9.93 3.29 -6.99
C ALA A 63 11.12 2.44 -7.45
N ARG A 64 10.85 1.26 -8.03
CA ARG A 64 11.91 0.40 -8.60
C ARG A 64 12.64 1.08 -9.76
N GLU A 65 11.91 1.77 -10.63
CA GLU A 65 12.47 2.53 -11.75
C GLU A 65 13.30 3.75 -11.31
N GLN A 66 13.04 4.33 -10.14
CA GLN A 66 13.83 5.44 -9.61
C GLN A 66 15.05 4.98 -8.81
N ILE A 67 14.96 3.87 -8.09
CA ILE A 67 16.07 3.33 -7.27
C ILE A 67 17.11 2.61 -8.13
N ALA A 68 16.69 1.94 -9.21
CA ALA A 68 17.58 1.24 -10.12
C ALA A 68 18.27 2.16 -11.16
N ARG A 69 18.15 3.48 -11.02
CA ARG A 69 18.84 4.49 -11.82
C ARG A 69 20.23 4.80 -11.29
#